data_AF-A0A968HUG3-F1
#
_entry.id   AF-A0A968HUG3-F1
#
_cell.length_a   1.000
_cell.length_b   1.000
_cell.length_c   1.000
_cell.angle_alpha   90.00
_cell.angle_beta   90.00
_cell.angle_gamma   90.00
#
_symmetry.space_group_name_H-M   'P 1'
#
loop_
_entity.id
_entity.type
_entity.pdbx_description
1 polymer ?
#
loop_
_entity_poly.entity_id
_entity_poly.type
_entity_poly.pdbx_seq_one_letter_code
_entity_poly.pdbx_strand_id
1 'polypeptide(L)'
;MSASREGAPVKKAYLETIALVERLHRECLEVIKADLDRQGIRDLNNVQAMILFNIGDDVLSVGELTNRGYYLGSNVSYNVK
;
A
#
# COMPACT_ATOMS: atom_id res chain seq x y z
N MET A 1 8.94 -20.45 40.58
CA MET A 1 8.37 -20.57 39.21
C MET A 1 8.62 -19.27 38.48
N SER A 2 9.70 -19.20 37.69
CA SER A 2 10.03 -18.05 36.84
C SER A 2 9.58 -18.39 35.43
N ALA A 3 8.50 -17.77 34.96
CA ALA A 3 8.04 -17.92 33.59
C ALA A 3 8.94 -17.09 32.66
N SER A 4 9.39 -17.74 31.60
CA SER A 4 10.41 -17.28 30.65
C SER A 4 10.11 -15.92 30.00
N ARG A 5 11.08 -14.99 30.07
CA ARG A 5 11.14 -13.72 29.33
C ARG A 5 11.65 -13.89 27.89
N GLU A 6 11.26 -14.96 27.20
CA GLU A 6 11.77 -15.25 25.84
C GLU A 6 10.95 -14.59 24.71
N GLY A 7 9.78 -14.01 24.99
CA GLY A 7 8.89 -13.42 23.97
C GLY A 7 9.14 -11.93 23.64
N ALA A 8 9.92 -11.20 24.43
CA ALA A 8 10.14 -9.76 24.23
C ALA A 8 10.99 -9.41 22.99
N PRO A 9 12.08 -10.14 22.67
CA PRO A 9 12.91 -9.83 21.50
C PRO A 9 12.19 -10.09 20.18
N VAL A 10 11.43 -11.19 20.09
CA VAL A 10 10.67 -11.55 18.88
C VAL A 10 9.56 -10.54 18.61
N LYS A 11 8.83 -10.12 19.65
CA LYS A 11 7.80 -9.07 19.52
C LYS A 11 8.39 -7.75 19.03
N LYS A 12 9.58 -7.36 19.53
CA LYS A 12 10.27 -6.14 19.09
C LYS A 12 10.66 -6.22 17.61
N ALA A 13 11.33 -7.30 17.21
CA ALA A 13 11.72 -7.51 15.81
C ALA A 13 10.52 -7.54 14.85
N TYR A 14 9.40 -8.14 15.28
CA TYR A 14 8.15 -8.14 14.52
C TYR A 14 7.59 -6.73 14.29
N LEU A 15 7.51 -5.90 15.35
CA LEU A 15 7.04 -4.52 15.22
C LEU A 15 7.99 -3.66 14.39
N GLU A 16 9.30 -3.86 14.52
CA GLU A 16 10.30 -3.19 13.67
C GLU A 16 10.11 -3.57 12.19
N THR A 17 9.84 -4.84 11.90
CA THR A 17 9.57 -5.31 10.54
C THR A 17 8.33 -4.64 9.96
N ILE A 18 7.23 -4.56 10.72
CA ILE A 18 6.02 -3.85 10.27
C ILE A 18 6.35 -2.38 9.97
N ALA A 19 7.05 -1.69 10.87
CA ALA A 19 7.41 -0.29 10.67
C ALA A 19 8.29 -0.07 9.42
N LEU A 20 9.19 -1.02 9.11
CA LEU A 20 9.99 -1.00 7.89
C LEU A 20 9.14 -1.22 6.64
N VAL A 21 8.18 -2.15 6.67
CA VAL A 21 7.25 -2.39 5.56
C VAL A 21 6.38 -1.14 5.29
N GLU A 22 5.83 -0.53 6.34
CA GLU A 22 5.05 0.70 6.21
C GLU A 22 5.88 1.86 5.63
N ARG A 23 7.14 1.99 6.06
CA ARG A 23 8.05 3.00 5.52
C ARG A 23 8.33 2.73 4.05
N LEU A 24 8.71 1.50 3.71
CA LEU A 24 8.98 1.10 2.32
C LEU A 24 7.78 1.38 1.41
N HIS A 25 6.57 1.10 1.88
CA HIS A 25 5.35 1.39 1.12
C HIS A 25 5.17 2.88 0.84
N ARG A 26 5.39 3.75 1.85
CA ARG A 26 5.33 5.22 1.64
C ARG A 26 6.41 5.72 0.68
N GLU A 27 7.65 5.27 0.84
CA GLU A 27 8.74 5.65 -0.07
C GLU A 27 8.45 5.22 -1.51
N CYS A 28 7.86 4.03 -1.71
CA CYS A 28 7.43 3.57 -3.02
C CYS A 28 6.38 4.51 -3.64
N LEU A 29 5.37 4.93 -2.86
CA LEU A 29 4.35 5.87 -3.31
C LEU A 29 4.94 7.25 -3.68
N GLU A 30 5.95 7.73 -2.95
CA GLU A 30 6.64 8.98 -3.28
C GLU A 30 7.46 8.84 -4.57
N VAL A 31 8.11 7.71 -4.81
CA VAL A 31 8.82 7.44 -6.07
C VAL A 31 7.86 7.43 -7.26
N ILE A 32 6.71 6.75 -7.14
CA ILE A 32 5.68 6.74 -8.18
C ILE A 32 5.17 8.16 -8.45
N LYS A 33 4.89 8.93 -7.39
CA LYS A 33 4.44 10.31 -7.52
C LYS A 33 5.47 11.18 -8.25
N ALA A 34 6.74 11.09 -7.85
CA ALA A 34 7.81 11.84 -8.49
C ALA A 34 7.92 11.50 -9.99
N ASP A 35 7.67 10.25 -10.36
CA ASP A 35 7.67 9.84 -11.77
C ASP A 35 6.46 10.37 -12.55
N LEU A 36 5.26 10.32 -11.97
CA LEU A 36 4.06 10.94 -12.57
C LEU A 36 4.26 12.45 -12.79
N ASP A 37 4.80 13.15 -11.78
CA ASP A 37 5.11 14.58 -11.85
C ASP A 37 6.15 14.87 -12.95
N ARG A 38 7.19 14.03 -13.05
CA ARG A 38 8.25 14.13 -14.08
C ARG A 38 7.69 13.94 -15.49
N GLN A 39 6.70 13.06 -15.65
CA GLN A 39 6.01 12.82 -16.92
C GLN A 39 4.90 13.86 -17.20
N GLY A 40 4.57 14.72 -16.23
CA GLY A 40 3.51 15.71 -16.35
C GLY A 40 2.10 15.12 -16.27
N ILE A 41 1.95 13.90 -15.76
CA ILE A 41 0.67 13.22 -15.55
C ILE A 41 0.01 13.83 -14.31
N ARG A 42 -1.20 14.38 -14.46
CA ARG A 42 -1.90 15.15 -13.39
C ARG A 42 -3.28 14.62 -13.05
N ASP A 43 -3.81 13.74 -13.89
CA ASP A 43 -5.11 13.08 -13.78
C ASP A 43 -5.05 11.78 -12.97
N LEU A 44 -3.84 11.32 -12.60
CA LEU A 44 -3.60 10.13 -11.79
C LEU A 44 -2.74 10.48 -10.57
N ASN A 45 -3.11 9.95 -9.41
CA ASN A 45 -2.24 9.93 -8.23
C ASN A 45 -1.49 8.59 -8.09
N ASN A 46 -0.50 8.56 -7.19
CA ASN A 46 0.35 7.38 -6.96
C ASN A 46 -0.42 6.13 -6.50
N VAL A 47 -1.50 6.29 -5.71
CA VAL A 47 -2.36 5.18 -5.29
C VAL A 47 -3.14 4.63 -6.50
N GLN A 48 -3.72 5.49 -7.33
CA GLN A 48 -4.42 5.10 -8.55
C GLN A 48 -3.50 4.38 -9.53
N ALA A 49 -2.27 4.88 -9.72
CA ALA A 49 -1.27 4.21 -10.55
C ALA A 49 -0.91 2.81 -10.03
N MET A 50 -0.77 2.64 -8.71
CA MET A 50 -0.52 1.34 -8.10
C MET A 50 -1.70 0.38 -8.27
N ILE A 51 -2.94 0.89 -8.21
CA ILE A 51 -4.15 0.10 -8.48
C ILE A 51 -4.16 -0.37 -9.94
N LEU A 52 -3.94 0.53 -10.90
CA LEU A 52 -3.89 0.18 -12.33
C LEU A 52 -2.81 -0.87 -12.61
N PHE A 53 -1.64 -0.72 -11.99
CA PHE A 53 -0.57 -1.72 -12.09
C PHE A 53 -0.99 -3.11 -11.56
N ASN A 54 -1.68 -3.17 -10.42
CA ASN A 54 -2.14 -4.43 -9.84
C ASN A 54 -3.32 -5.07 -10.59
N ILE A 55 -4.09 -4.30 -11.35
CA ILE A 55 -5.10 -4.81 -12.28
C ILE A 55 -4.41 -5.45 -13.48
N GLY A 56 -3.37 -4.80 -14.02
CA GLY A 56 -2.70 -5.26 -15.23
C GLY A 56 -3.68 -5.34 -16.40
N ASP A 57 -3.80 -6.52 -17.00
CA ASP A 57 -4.73 -6.81 -18.10
C ASP A 57 -6.07 -7.42 -17.63
N ASP A 58 -6.25 -7.62 -16.32
CA ASP A 58 -7.47 -8.22 -15.77
C ASP A 58 -8.65 -7.23 -15.86
N VAL A 59 -9.85 -7.76 -16.08
CA VAL A 59 -11.10 -6.99 -15.93
C VAL A 59 -11.70 -7.31 -14.56
N LEU A 60 -11.49 -6.42 -13.60
CA LEU A 60 -11.99 -6.56 -12.24
C LEU A 60 -13.18 -5.63 -12.00
N SER A 61 -14.21 -6.16 -11.35
CA SER A 61 -15.31 -5.35 -10.85
C SER A 61 -14.86 -4.47 -9.67
N VAL A 62 -15.59 -3.37 -9.43
CA VAL A 62 -15.36 -2.49 -8.27
C VAL A 62 -15.43 -3.25 -6.94
N GLY A 63 -16.27 -4.29 -6.85
CA GLY A 63 -16.38 -5.16 -5.68
C GLY A 63 -15.12 -6.01 -5.45
N GLU A 64 -14.52 -6.54 -6.52
CA GLU A 64 -13.29 -7.33 -6.44
C GLU A 64 -12.07 -6.47 -6.08
N LEU A 65 -12.01 -5.26 -6.64
CA LEU A 65 -11.00 -4.26 -6.31
C LEU A 65 -11.02 -3.87 -4.83
N THR A 66 -12.22 -3.73 -4.26
CA THR A 66 -12.40 -3.37 -2.85
C THR A 66 -12.03 -4.55 -1.92
N ASN A 67 -12.45 -5.78 -2.26
CA ASN A 67 -12.18 -6.97 -1.45
C ASN A 67 -10.72 -7.41 -1.42
N ARG A 68 -9.94 -7.15 -2.48
CA ARG A 68 -8.50 -7.46 -2.53
C ARG A 68 -7.64 -6.50 -1.71
N GLY A 69 -8.23 -5.48 -1.06
CA GLY A 69 -7.51 -4.56 -0.17
C GLY A 69 -6.77 -3.43 -0.88
N TYR A 70 -6.89 -3.30 -2.21
CA TYR A 70 -6.25 -2.23 -2.98
C TYR A 70 -6.81 -0.81 -2.68
N TYR A 71 -7.87 -0.72 -1.87
CA TYR A 71 -8.58 0.51 -1.51
C TYR A 71 -8.63 0.77 0.00
N LEU A 72 -7.78 0.10 0.81
CA LEU A 72 -7.79 0.28 2.27
C LEU A 72 -7.27 1.69 2.63
N GLY A 73 -8.18 2.68 2.72
CA GLY A 73 -7.89 4.01 3.26
C GLY A 73 -8.39 5.21 2.45
N SER A 74 -8.94 5.02 1.25
CA SER A 74 -9.47 6.12 0.44
C SER A 74 -10.80 5.73 -0.18
N ASN A 75 -11.84 6.53 0.11
CA ASN A 75 -13.20 6.34 -0.41
C ASN A 75 -13.17 5.92 -1.88
N VAL A 76 -13.57 4.67 -2.15
CA VAL A 76 -13.57 4.00 -3.47
C VAL A 76 -14.14 4.92 -4.57
N SER A 77 -15.14 5.74 -4.24
CA SER A 77 -15.80 6.68 -5.14
C SER A 77 -14.94 7.84 -5.67
N TYR A 78 -13.84 8.20 -4.98
CA TYR A 78 -12.94 9.28 -5.43
C TYR A 78 -11.86 8.81 -6.40
N ASN A 79 -11.54 7.51 -6.39
CA ASN A 79 -10.45 6.95 -7.19
C ASN A 79 -10.93 6.23 -8.47
N VAL A 80 -12.23 5.94 -8.57
CA VAL A 80 -12.87 5.22 -9.70
C VAL A 80 -13.64 6.18 -10.64
N LYS A 81 -13.52 7.50 -10.43
CA LYS A 81 -14.16 8.51 -11.30
C LYS A 81 -13.27 8.89 -12.48
#